data_AF-A0A926BDI6-F1
#
_entry.id   AF-A0A926BDI6-F1
#
_cell.length_a   1.000
_cell.length_b   1.000
_cell.length_c   1.000
_cell.angle_alpha   90.00
_cell.angle_beta   90.00
_cell.angle_gamma   90.00
#
_symmetry.space_group_name_H-M   'P 1'
#
loop_
_entity.id
_entity.type
_entity.pdbx_description
1 polymer ?
#
loop_
_entity_poly.entity_id
_entity_poly.type
_entity_poly.pdbx_seq_one_letter_code
_entity_poly.pdbx_strand_id
1 'polypeptide(L)'
;MLTRLLTNRTPLAAGLLTATVSLFVAAAAAPSASAQGLSYRFLTVDGTNLEQFTSVYGATAGYAAGNARGTATGGSEFSFAWRLSDNTRTELDHTGLFQTEVLSAGSGFAVGDGRFNVGGELQVRAYAWNMADFSRVDLDSAGLTFSSANGAGSGHAVGRGNVPSGAQQAFAWRLSDNTRVALDSSGLSSSSADGATDGFAVGGGDDRAYAWRLSDGARTELNSAGLTSSFAFSAGNGYAVGNGSPAGGGARQLFAWRLSDNSRVTLDTSSLGNPYVVGVAGNYAVGHDRLVNRSYAWNLQSGVRSDLNSLFMPAEVTGSRARGGDPEAGTITGNYNANSKGFALVVFDPTVAQTVNSGETASTTEAVTQASGVAVINGEFRLIGGSDSDTYRLTGGTLGGSGTLSGNLAITGGTLAPGNPLGLFRITDDFALTGGTLAVELAGLSNGQFDAVNVSGVASLTGGALSVALVGFAPTAGDSWDILSAAGGVSSLSGVTVPTGYALSVSGNTVRLQFVGVVTVPEPGTGILALLAAVPLAVRVVSRRRP
;
A
#
# COMPACT_ATOMS: atom_id res chain seq x y z
N MET A 1 22.12 59.39 31.08
CA MET A 1 22.13 60.59 30.21
C MET A 1 22.57 60.13 28.82
N LEU A 2 21.84 60.53 27.78
CA LEU A 2 21.96 60.20 26.33
C LEU A 2 23.41 59.91 25.85
N THR A 3 23.68 59.07 24.83
CA THR A 3 23.28 59.31 23.42
C THR A 3 23.54 58.07 22.52
N ARG A 4 22.67 57.90 21.52
CA ARG A 4 22.68 56.95 20.37
C ARG A 4 23.79 57.22 19.33
N LEU A 5 24.20 56.18 18.59
CA LEU A 5 24.44 56.14 17.11
C LEU A 5 24.71 54.65 16.72
N LEU A 6 23.80 53.89 16.06
CA LEU A 6 23.61 53.70 14.59
C LEU A 6 24.97 53.60 13.84
N THR A 7 25.32 52.63 12.98
CA THR A 7 24.62 51.64 12.14
C THR A 7 25.68 50.74 11.43
N ASN A 8 25.20 49.73 10.69
CA ASN A 8 25.87 48.89 9.67
C ASN A 8 26.49 47.55 10.13
N ARG A 9 25.76 46.46 9.89
CA ARG A 9 26.25 45.32 9.08
C ARG A 9 25.11 44.67 8.29
N THR A 10 25.31 44.57 6.99
CA THR A 10 24.58 43.73 6.03
C THR A 10 24.75 42.23 6.36
N PRO A 11 23.82 41.37 5.91
CA PRO A 11 23.74 39.98 6.34
C PRO A 11 24.81 39.10 5.67
N LEU A 12 25.49 38.29 6.45
CA LEU A 12 26.25 37.13 5.96
C LEU A 12 25.25 36.07 5.52
N ALA A 13 25.25 35.77 4.22
CA ALA A 13 24.58 34.60 3.66
C ALA A 13 25.20 33.33 4.26
N ALA A 14 24.49 32.68 5.17
CA ALA A 14 24.80 31.33 5.59
C ALA A 14 24.28 30.37 4.51
N GLY A 15 25.18 29.94 3.63
CA GLY A 15 24.93 28.78 2.78
C GLY A 15 24.78 27.55 3.67
N LEU A 16 23.55 27.04 3.80
CA LEU A 16 23.28 25.78 4.45
C LEU A 16 23.64 24.66 3.45
N LEU A 17 24.74 23.96 3.70
CA LEU A 17 24.94 22.62 3.15
C LEU A 17 23.90 21.70 3.78
N THR A 18 22.94 21.22 3.00
CA THR A 18 22.13 20.05 3.35
C THR A 18 22.99 18.79 3.21
N ALA A 19 23.52 18.30 4.34
CA ALA A 19 24.06 16.96 4.44
C ALA A 19 22.97 16.04 4.99
N THR A 20 22.44 15.14 4.15
CA THR A 20 21.56 14.05 4.58
C THR A 20 22.45 13.00 5.24
N VAL A 21 22.40 12.88 6.57
CA VAL A 21 23.08 11.81 7.31
C VAL A 21 22.08 10.67 7.49
N SER A 22 22.23 9.60 6.70
CA SER A 22 21.56 8.33 6.95
C SER A 22 22.45 7.49 7.88
N LEU A 23 22.07 7.39 9.15
CA LEU A 23 22.77 6.56 10.14
C LEU A 23 22.05 5.21 10.28
N PHE A 24 22.64 4.13 9.77
CA PHE A 24 22.23 2.75 10.09
C PHE A 24 23.20 2.18 11.14
N VAL A 25 22.68 1.85 12.33
CA VAL A 25 23.44 1.11 13.35
C VAL A 25 23.00 -0.35 13.30
N ALA A 26 23.96 -1.25 13.08
CA ALA A 26 23.79 -2.69 13.21
C ALA A 26 23.59 -3.07 14.69
N ALA A 27 22.59 -3.88 15.00
CA ALA A 27 22.41 -4.47 16.33
C ALA A 27 22.44 -6.00 16.26
N ALA A 28 23.26 -6.60 17.10
CA ALA A 28 23.50 -8.03 17.21
C ALA A 28 22.38 -8.78 17.97
N ALA A 29 21.97 -9.91 17.40
CA ALA A 29 21.36 -11.14 17.93
C ALA A 29 20.41 -11.10 19.17
N ALA A 30 19.12 -11.39 18.92
CA ALA A 30 18.27 -12.31 19.71
C ALA A 30 17.20 -12.92 18.78
N PRO A 31 16.71 -14.16 19.02
CA PRO A 31 16.01 -14.95 18.00
C PRO A 31 14.50 -14.71 17.95
N SER A 32 13.92 -15.05 16.78
CA SER A 32 12.50 -15.31 16.47
C SER A 32 11.54 -14.12 16.28
N ALA A 33 11.40 -13.66 15.03
CA ALA A 33 10.14 -13.66 14.26
C ALA A 33 10.43 -13.16 12.82
N SER A 34 10.03 -13.94 11.81
CA SER A 34 10.27 -13.65 10.39
C SER A 34 9.71 -12.30 9.96
N ALA A 35 10.56 -11.39 9.49
CA ALA A 35 10.13 -10.13 8.87
C ALA A 35 10.13 -10.28 7.35
N GLN A 36 9.02 -10.74 6.80
CA GLN A 36 8.79 -10.76 5.35
C GLN A 36 8.76 -9.32 4.80
N GLY A 37 9.72 -8.95 3.95
CA GLY A 37 9.58 -8.05 2.78
C GLY A 37 8.71 -6.78 2.81
N LEU A 38 8.74 -5.97 3.87
CA LEU A 38 7.98 -4.70 3.92
C LEU A 38 8.90 -3.47 3.88
N SER A 39 8.67 -2.58 2.91
CA SER A 39 9.30 -1.26 2.86
C SER A 39 8.36 -0.19 3.41
N TYR A 40 8.96 0.79 4.09
CA TYR A 40 8.25 1.83 4.84
C TYR A 40 9.04 3.12 4.74
N ARG A 41 8.33 4.24 4.66
CA ARG A 41 8.91 5.57 4.78
C ARG A 41 8.27 6.29 5.95
N PHE A 42 9.10 6.76 6.88
CA PHE A 42 8.66 7.71 7.88
C PHE A 42 8.53 9.08 7.26
N LEU A 43 7.34 9.66 7.38
CA LEU A 43 7.20 11.11 7.31
C LEU A 43 7.18 11.62 8.75
N THR A 44 8.35 12.04 9.23
CA THR A 44 8.41 12.82 10.47
C THR A 44 7.86 14.20 10.15
N VAL A 45 6.69 14.47 10.71
CA VAL A 45 6.00 15.73 10.54
C VAL A 45 6.67 16.76 11.45
N ASP A 46 7.45 17.69 10.87
CA ASP A 46 8.28 18.63 11.64
C ASP A 46 7.44 19.51 12.59
N GLY A 47 7.95 19.63 13.81
CA GLY A 47 7.21 19.97 15.01
C GLY A 47 7.19 21.45 15.39
N THR A 48 7.48 22.34 14.46
CA THR A 48 7.60 23.78 14.75
C THR A 48 6.25 24.49 14.91
N ASN A 49 5.12 23.82 14.63
CA ASN A 49 3.75 24.31 14.81
C ASN A 49 2.83 23.30 15.54
N LEU A 50 3.40 22.42 16.37
CA LEU A 50 2.61 21.43 17.10
C LEU A 50 2.05 22.04 18.37
N GLU A 51 0.72 22.03 18.47
CA GLU A 51 0.05 22.32 19.71
C GLU A 51 0.22 21.15 20.71
N GLN A 52 0.07 21.41 22.01
CA GLN A 52 0.41 20.46 23.09
C GLN A 52 -0.23 19.07 22.94
N PHE A 53 -1.37 18.96 22.25
CA PHE A 53 -2.01 17.69 21.92
C PHE A 53 -2.38 17.67 20.45
N THR A 54 -1.67 16.89 19.64
CA THR A 54 -2.02 16.61 18.24
C THR A 54 -2.29 15.10 18.08
N SER A 55 -3.16 14.67 17.17
CA SER A 55 -3.34 13.24 16.86
C SER A 55 -3.90 13.09 15.46
N VAL A 56 -3.47 12.06 14.73
CA VAL A 56 -3.96 11.74 13.39
C VAL A 56 -4.77 10.44 13.47
N TYR A 57 -5.97 10.43 12.87
CA TYR A 57 -6.93 9.34 12.99
C TYR A 57 -7.20 8.61 11.67
N GLY A 58 -6.84 9.20 10.54
CA GLY A 58 -6.98 8.58 9.22
C GLY A 58 -6.13 9.26 8.16
N ALA A 59 -6.00 8.62 7.01
CA ALA A 59 -5.37 9.19 5.83
C ALA A 59 -6.18 8.82 4.59
N THR A 60 -6.24 9.73 3.63
CA THR A 60 -6.91 9.52 2.34
C THR A 60 -6.47 10.60 1.35
N ALA A 61 -6.48 10.29 0.05
CA ALA A 61 -6.24 11.26 -1.03
C ALA A 61 -4.96 12.11 -0.86
N GLY A 62 -3.89 11.52 -0.29
CA GLY A 62 -2.61 12.23 -0.06
C GLY A 62 -2.62 13.20 1.13
N TYR A 63 -3.61 13.10 2.01
CA TYR A 63 -3.70 13.83 3.28
C TYR A 63 -3.80 12.88 4.47
N ALA A 64 -3.26 13.30 5.60
CA ALA A 64 -3.57 12.77 6.92
C ALA A 64 -4.53 13.75 7.63
N ALA A 65 -5.57 13.23 8.28
CA ALA A 65 -6.54 14.05 9.00
C ALA A 65 -6.51 13.77 10.50
N GLY A 66 -6.62 14.83 11.29
CA GLY A 66 -6.38 14.76 12.72
C GLY A 66 -6.92 15.94 13.50
N ASN A 67 -6.63 15.95 14.80
CA ASN A 67 -7.08 16.95 15.76
C ASN A 67 -5.89 17.57 16.48
N ALA A 68 -5.95 18.87 16.73
CA ALA A 68 -4.96 19.63 17.47
C ALA A 68 -5.64 20.50 18.54
N ARG A 69 -4.96 20.67 19.68
CA ARG A 69 -5.38 21.51 20.79
C ARG A 69 -4.21 22.28 21.37
N GLY A 70 -4.32 23.61 21.44
CA GLY A 70 -3.26 24.48 21.95
C GLY A 70 -3.71 25.86 22.40
N THR A 71 -2.71 26.73 22.61
CA THR A 71 -2.93 28.11 23.06
C THR A 71 -3.53 28.97 21.96
N ALA A 72 -3.25 28.68 20.69
CA ALA A 72 -3.83 29.40 19.55
C ALA A 72 -5.34 29.12 19.42
N THR A 73 -5.81 27.96 19.88
CA THR A 73 -7.22 27.57 19.87
C THR A 73 -7.97 27.94 21.16
N GLY A 74 -7.34 28.71 22.06
CA GLY A 74 -7.91 29.01 23.39
C GLY A 74 -8.09 27.77 24.26
N GLY A 75 -7.38 26.68 23.96
CA GLY A 75 -7.50 25.40 24.64
C GLY A 75 -8.64 24.51 24.14
N SER A 76 -9.28 24.82 23.01
CA SER A 76 -10.28 23.97 22.35
C SER A 76 -9.64 23.06 21.30
N GLU A 77 -10.29 21.95 20.96
CA GLU A 77 -9.79 21.01 19.93
C GLU A 77 -10.38 21.35 18.56
N PHE A 78 -9.52 21.45 17.55
CA PHE A 78 -9.92 21.65 16.16
C PHE A 78 -9.24 20.67 15.23
N SER A 79 -9.98 20.33 14.18
CA SER A 79 -9.55 19.38 13.16
C SER A 79 -8.67 20.04 12.09
N PHE A 80 -7.75 19.26 11.53
CA PHE A 80 -6.84 19.68 10.47
C PHE A 80 -6.68 18.58 9.42
N ALA A 81 -6.30 19.00 8.21
CA ALA A 81 -5.73 18.16 7.18
C ALA A 81 -4.23 18.46 7.04
N TRP A 82 -3.44 17.43 6.82
CA TRP A 82 -2.00 17.50 6.67
C TRP A 82 -1.61 16.88 5.34
N ARG A 83 -1.08 17.67 4.42
CA ARG A 83 -0.69 17.20 3.10
C ARG A 83 0.64 16.45 3.18
N LEU A 84 0.65 15.23 2.66
CA LEU A 84 1.79 14.32 2.81
C LEU A 84 2.96 14.64 1.90
N SER A 85 2.70 15.28 0.76
CA SER A 85 3.71 15.56 -0.26
C SER A 85 4.68 16.68 0.13
N ASP A 86 4.19 17.70 0.84
CA ASP A 86 4.94 18.93 1.16
C ASP A 86 4.92 19.27 2.65
N ASN A 87 4.34 18.41 3.48
CA ASN A 87 4.25 18.56 4.93
C ASN A 87 3.50 19.83 5.37
N THR A 88 2.55 20.32 4.57
CA THR A 88 1.73 21.49 4.91
C THR A 88 0.49 21.11 5.71
N ARG A 89 0.17 21.89 6.75
CA ARG A 89 -1.03 21.74 7.57
C ARG A 89 -2.06 22.80 7.22
N THR A 90 -3.31 22.39 7.09
CA THR A 90 -4.47 23.25 6.88
C THR A 90 -5.51 22.95 7.94
N GLU A 91 -6.00 23.97 8.63
CA GLU A 91 -7.12 23.82 9.56
C GLU A 91 -8.43 23.63 8.77
N LEU A 92 -9.27 22.70 9.22
CA LEU A 92 -10.55 22.42 8.58
C LEU A 92 -11.60 23.43 9.04
N ASP A 93 -12.60 23.70 8.18
CA ASP A 93 -13.64 24.68 8.47
C ASP A 93 -14.41 24.31 9.76
N HIS A 94 -14.31 25.18 10.74
CA HIS A 94 -14.98 25.11 12.03
C HIS A 94 -15.94 26.30 12.24
N THR A 95 -16.32 27.02 11.17
CA THR A 95 -17.22 28.17 11.25
C THR A 95 -18.52 27.80 11.95
N GLY A 96 -18.86 28.55 13.00
CA GLY A 96 -20.06 28.31 13.82
C GLY A 96 -19.94 27.20 14.86
N LEU A 97 -18.77 26.55 14.97
CA LEU A 97 -18.48 25.46 15.91
C LEU A 97 -17.41 25.93 16.90
N PHE A 98 -17.55 25.56 18.17
CA PHE A 98 -16.52 25.85 19.17
C PHE A 98 -15.54 24.67 19.35
N GLN A 99 -15.85 23.51 18.77
CA GLN A 99 -14.97 22.34 18.73
C GLN A 99 -15.26 21.50 17.48
N THR A 100 -14.22 20.94 16.88
CA THR A 100 -14.34 19.91 15.82
C THR A 100 -13.38 18.76 16.11
N GLU A 101 -13.83 17.54 15.81
CA GLU A 101 -13.07 16.32 16.01
C GLU A 101 -13.19 15.47 14.73
N VAL A 102 -12.06 15.11 14.11
CA VAL A 102 -11.98 14.06 13.09
C VAL A 102 -11.77 12.72 13.78
N LEU A 103 -12.55 11.72 13.36
CA LEU A 103 -12.51 10.36 13.88
C LEU A 103 -11.97 9.36 12.85
N SER A 104 -12.12 9.65 11.56
CA SER A 104 -11.65 8.80 10.46
C SER A 104 -11.46 9.61 9.18
N ALA A 105 -10.76 9.02 8.20
CA ALA A 105 -10.67 9.56 6.85
C ALA A 105 -10.67 8.42 5.82
N GLY A 106 -11.33 8.65 4.69
CA GLY A 106 -11.52 7.66 3.64
C GLY A 106 -12.33 8.23 2.49
N SER A 107 -12.21 7.62 1.30
CA SER A 107 -12.90 8.07 0.07
C SER A 107 -12.73 9.56 -0.26
N GLY A 108 -11.61 10.17 0.08
CA GLY A 108 -11.33 11.58 -0.16
C GLY A 108 -11.93 12.56 0.86
N PHE A 109 -12.49 12.06 1.96
CA PHE A 109 -13.06 12.88 3.04
C PHE A 109 -12.43 12.58 4.38
N ALA A 110 -12.32 13.59 5.24
CA ALA A 110 -12.21 13.41 6.67
C ALA A 110 -13.63 13.47 7.27
N VAL A 111 -13.93 12.66 8.27
CA VAL A 111 -15.26 12.62 8.90
C VAL A 111 -15.13 12.64 10.42
N GLY A 112 -16.16 13.17 11.06
CA GLY A 112 -16.20 13.27 12.51
C GLY A 112 -17.32 14.18 13.01
N ASP A 113 -17.04 14.90 14.09
CA ASP A 113 -18.04 15.58 14.89
C ASP A 113 -17.76 17.09 14.98
N GLY A 114 -18.84 17.86 15.15
CA GLY A 114 -18.78 19.29 15.42
C GLY A 114 -19.72 19.67 16.55
N ARG A 115 -19.25 20.55 17.45
CA ARG A 115 -19.99 20.97 18.65
C ARG A 115 -20.37 22.44 18.60
N PHE A 116 -21.61 22.72 18.94
CA PHE A 116 -22.19 24.07 18.96
C PHE A 116 -23.30 24.16 20.03
N ASN A 117 -23.72 25.38 20.37
CA ASN A 117 -24.78 25.60 21.33
C ASN A 117 -26.04 26.14 20.64
N VAL A 118 -27.20 25.61 21.00
CA VAL A 118 -28.51 26.15 20.60
C VAL A 118 -29.31 26.42 21.86
N GLY A 119 -29.67 27.70 22.10
CA GLY A 119 -30.44 28.05 23.31
C GLY A 119 -29.74 27.75 24.64
N GLY A 120 -28.41 27.60 24.64
CA GLY A 120 -27.63 27.22 25.83
C GLY A 120 -27.43 25.71 26.00
N GLU A 121 -28.01 24.88 25.13
CA GLU A 121 -27.82 23.43 25.13
C GLU A 121 -26.73 23.00 24.14
N LEU A 122 -25.89 22.08 24.58
CA LEU A 122 -24.84 21.47 23.77
C LEU A 122 -25.45 20.57 22.69
N GLN A 123 -25.07 20.81 21.44
CA GLN A 123 -25.42 19.99 20.29
C GLN A 123 -24.16 19.38 19.67
N VAL A 124 -24.28 18.14 19.20
CA VAL A 124 -23.23 17.42 18.46
C VAL A 124 -23.79 16.89 17.16
N ARG A 125 -23.11 17.20 16.06
CA ARG A 125 -23.49 16.74 14.71
C ARG A 125 -22.33 16.10 13.98
N ALA A 126 -22.67 15.19 13.08
CA ALA A 126 -21.77 14.55 12.16
C ALA A 126 -21.40 15.50 11.00
N TYR A 127 -20.12 15.58 10.66
CA TYR A 127 -19.62 16.38 9.55
C TYR A 127 -18.67 15.56 8.67
N ALA A 128 -18.59 15.97 7.41
CA ALA A 128 -17.56 15.53 6.48
C ALA A 128 -16.83 16.75 5.90
N TRP A 129 -15.51 16.65 5.76
CA TRP A 129 -14.68 17.65 5.11
C TRP A 129 -14.06 17.04 3.85
N ASN A 130 -14.27 17.66 2.70
CA ASN A 130 -13.72 17.20 1.43
C ASN A 130 -12.22 17.54 1.36
N MET A 131 -11.35 16.55 1.15
CA MET A 131 -9.90 16.78 1.13
C MET A 131 -9.40 17.44 -0.16
N ALA A 132 -10.25 17.54 -1.20
CA ALA A 132 -9.90 18.21 -2.45
C ALA A 132 -9.96 19.74 -2.34
N ASP A 133 -10.94 20.27 -1.61
CA ASP A 133 -11.22 21.71 -1.52
C ASP A 133 -11.47 22.23 -0.09
N PHE A 134 -11.38 21.36 0.91
CA PHE A 134 -11.64 21.63 2.34
C PHE A 134 -13.04 22.12 2.67
N SER A 135 -14.00 21.98 1.76
CA SER A 135 -15.40 22.29 2.02
C SER A 135 -15.99 21.34 3.06
N ARG A 136 -16.82 21.89 3.96
CA ARG A 136 -17.52 21.14 5.01
C ARG A 136 -18.96 20.85 4.63
N VAL A 137 -19.41 19.64 4.93
CA VAL A 137 -20.80 19.17 4.80
C VAL A 137 -21.32 18.80 6.19
N ASP A 138 -22.45 19.40 6.62
CA ASP A 138 -23.25 18.92 7.76
C ASP A 138 -24.02 17.68 7.29
N LEU A 139 -23.67 16.51 7.82
CA LEU A 139 -24.27 15.26 7.39
C LEU A 139 -25.71 15.18 7.89
N ASP A 140 -26.64 14.76 7.03
CA ASP A 140 -28.08 14.84 7.31
C ASP A 140 -28.44 14.26 8.69
N SER A 141 -28.74 15.17 9.61
CA SER A 141 -29.11 14.89 11.00
C SER A 141 -30.62 15.07 11.24
N ALA A 142 -31.43 15.20 10.19
CA ALA A 142 -32.86 15.43 10.32
C ALA A 142 -33.54 14.32 11.14
N GLY A 143 -34.27 14.73 12.18
CA GLY A 143 -34.95 13.82 13.11
C GLY A 143 -34.04 13.18 14.16
N LEU A 144 -32.75 13.54 14.23
CA LEU A 144 -31.81 13.06 15.24
C LEU A 144 -31.51 14.16 16.26
N THR A 145 -31.43 13.79 17.54
CA THR A 145 -31.01 14.71 18.62
C THR A 145 -29.49 14.71 18.82
N PHE A 146 -28.81 13.74 18.22
CA PHE A 146 -27.36 13.57 18.22
C PHE A 146 -26.99 12.83 16.94
N SER A 147 -25.88 13.20 16.32
CA SER A 147 -25.26 12.42 15.23
C SER A 147 -23.75 12.49 15.31
N SER A 148 -23.08 11.41 14.92
CA SER A 148 -21.63 11.31 14.89
C SER A 148 -21.18 10.41 13.74
N ALA A 149 -20.11 10.78 13.06
CA ALA A 149 -19.52 10.03 11.95
C ALA A 149 -18.19 9.40 12.36
N ASN A 150 -18.18 8.07 12.52
CA ASN A 150 -17.04 7.34 13.09
C ASN A 150 -16.09 6.79 12.02
N GLY A 151 -16.58 6.53 10.80
CA GLY A 151 -15.82 5.89 9.73
C GLY A 151 -16.15 6.44 8.35
N ALA A 152 -15.21 6.35 7.41
CA ALA A 152 -15.42 6.72 6.02
C ALA A 152 -14.85 5.66 5.06
N GLY A 153 -15.55 5.40 3.97
CA GLY A 153 -15.15 4.44 2.95
C GLY A 153 -16.28 4.12 1.98
N SER A 154 -15.95 3.56 0.82
CA SER A 154 -16.91 3.25 -0.26
C SER A 154 -17.85 4.41 -0.62
N GLY A 155 -17.36 5.66 -0.56
CA GLY A 155 -18.14 6.85 -0.86
C GLY A 155 -19.20 7.21 0.20
N HIS A 156 -19.11 6.65 1.41
CA HIS A 156 -20.01 6.92 2.52
C HIS A 156 -19.24 7.34 3.77
N ALA A 157 -19.83 8.24 4.56
CA ALA A 157 -19.57 8.34 5.99
C ALA A 157 -20.50 7.35 6.71
N VAL A 158 -20.03 6.74 7.79
CA VAL A 158 -20.84 5.84 8.63
C VAL A 158 -20.68 6.20 10.09
N GLY A 159 -21.71 5.92 10.88
CA GLY A 159 -21.73 6.36 12.26
C GLY A 159 -23.02 6.00 12.97
N ARG A 160 -23.43 6.88 13.89
CA ARG A 160 -24.59 6.65 14.75
C ARG A 160 -25.38 7.94 15.00
N GLY A 161 -26.62 7.77 15.42
CA GLY A 161 -27.48 8.87 15.84
C GLY A 161 -28.54 8.46 16.85
N ASN A 162 -28.98 9.41 17.65
CA ASN A 162 -30.08 9.20 18.61
C ASN A 162 -31.40 9.55 17.93
N VAL A 163 -32.26 8.56 17.76
CA VAL A 163 -33.62 8.76 17.25
C VAL A 163 -34.55 9.27 18.36
N PRO A 164 -35.73 9.86 18.04
CA PRO A 164 -36.60 10.47 19.04
C PRO A 164 -37.12 9.51 20.13
N SER A 165 -37.11 8.20 19.88
CA SER A 165 -37.42 7.18 20.88
C SER A 165 -36.34 7.02 21.96
N GLY A 166 -35.19 7.67 21.81
CA GLY A 166 -34.03 7.59 22.69
C GLY A 166 -33.04 6.47 22.34
N ALA A 167 -33.35 5.60 21.39
CA ALA A 167 -32.45 4.55 20.92
C ALA A 167 -31.30 5.13 20.06
N GLN A 168 -30.11 4.55 20.18
CA GLN A 168 -28.99 4.85 19.30
C GLN A 168 -28.97 3.88 18.12
N GLN A 169 -28.97 4.41 16.90
CA GLN A 169 -29.02 3.63 15.67
C GLN A 169 -27.84 3.94 14.76
N ALA A 170 -27.40 2.92 14.03
CA ALA A 170 -26.35 3.06 13.03
C ALA A 170 -26.90 3.66 11.73
N PHE A 171 -26.12 4.55 11.12
CA PHE A 171 -26.46 5.24 9.87
C PHE A 171 -25.28 5.26 8.92
N ALA A 172 -25.59 5.40 7.62
CA ALA A 172 -24.63 5.76 6.60
C ALA A 172 -25.11 7.02 5.86
N TRP A 173 -24.20 7.89 5.47
CA TRP A 173 -24.45 9.07 4.66
C TRP A 173 -23.63 8.99 3.39
N ARG A 174 -24.28 9.03 2.24
CA ARG A 174 -23.57 9.05 0.96
C ARG A 174 -22.91 10.42 0.78
N LEU A 175 -21.60 10.43 0.55
CA LEU A 175 -20.81 11.66 0.52
C LEU A 175 -21.06 12.51 -0.74
N SER A 176 -21.60 11.92 -1.82
CA SER A 176 -21.87 12.63 -3.07
C SER A 176 -23.11 13.53 -3.03
N ASP A 177 -24.12 13.17 -2.23
CA ASP A 177 -25.43 13.84 -2.23
C ASP A 177 -26.00 14.03 -0.81
N ASN A 178 -25.25 13.66 0.23
CA ASN A 178 -25.64 13.70 1.64
C ASN A 178 -26.92 12.89 1.97
N THR A 179 -27.27 11.91 1.13
CA THR A 179 -28.43 11.05 1.41
C THR A 179 -28.13 10.09 2.54
N ARG A 180 -29.01 10.06 3.55
CA ARG A 180 -28.89 9.16 4.70
C ARG A 180 -29.59 7.83 4.45
N VAL A 181 -28.90 6.74 4.76
CA VAL A 181 -29.41 5.36 4.79
C VAL A 181 -29.44 4.91 6.25
N ALA A 182 -30.61 4.44 6.71
CA ALA A 182 -30.72 3.77 8.01
C ALA A 182 -30.22 2.33 7.89
N LEU A 183 -29.35 1.92 8.81
CA LEU A 183 -28.84 0.55 8.86
C LEU A 183 -29.74 -0.30 9.76
N ASP A 184 -30.04 -1.53 9.35
CA ASP A 184 -30.99 -2.38 10.07
C ASP A 184 -30.56 -2.61 11.54
N SER A 185 -31.34 -2.02 12.45
CA SER A 185 -31.19 -2.09 13.89
C SER A 185 -32.30 -2.91 14.55
N SER A 186 -33.07 -3.66 13.76
CA SER A 186 -34.17 -4.49 14.27
C SER A 186 -33.66 -5.49 15.31
N GLY A 187 -34.36 -5.54 16.45
CA GLY A 187 -34.02 -6.40 17.58
C GLY A 187 -32.81 -5.95 18.40
N LEU A 188 -32.19 -4.80 18.10
CA LEU A 188 -31.06 -4.26 18.86
C LEU A 188 -31.51 -3.12 19.77
N SER A 189 -30.96 -3.06 20.99
CA SER A 189 -31.16 -1.93 21.89
C SER A 189 -30.34 -0.71 21.49
N SER A 190 -29.17 -0.95 20.88
CA SER A 190 -28.28 0.07 20.34
C SER A 190 -27.44 -0.47 19.18
N SER A 191 -27.07 0.41 18.24
CA SER A 191 -26.16 0.06 17.15
C SER A 191 -25.28 1.24 16.73
N SER A 192 -24.06 0.93 16.28
CA SER A 192 -23.09 1.89 15.73
C SER A 192 -22.39 1.28 14.53
N ALA A 193 -22.12 2.08 13.50
CA ALA A 193 -21.21 1.74 12.41
C ALA A 193 -19.91 2.54 12.56
N ASP A 194 -18.77 1.87 12.43
CA ASP A 194 -17.46 2.41 12.78
C ASP A 194 -16.44 2.33 11.62
N GLY A 195 -16.74 1.58 10.55
CA GLY A 195 -15.92 1.55 9.33
C GLY A 195 -16.75 1.21 8.09
N ALA A 196 -16.23 1.52 6.90
CA ALA A 196 -16.88 1.20 5.63
C ALA A 196 -15.87 0.75 4.58
N THR A 197 -16.23 -0.29 3.82
CA THR A 197 -15.42 -0.80 2.69
C THR A 197 -16.27 -1.69 1.78
N ASP A 198 -15.90 -1.81 0.51
CA ASP A 198 -16.51 -2.68 -0.50
C ASP A 198 -18.06 -2.75 -0.50
N GLY A 199 -18.71 -1.61 -0.27
CA GLY A 199 -20.18 -1.53 -0.26
C GLY A 199 -20.82 -1.98 1.07
N PHE A 200 -20.04 -2.15 2.12
CA PHE A 200 -20.49 -2.48 3.47
C PHE A 200 -20.09 -1.39 4.48
N ALA A 201 -20.97 -1.15 5.46
CA ALA A 201 -20.62 -0.58 6.76
C ALA A 201 -20.37 -1.73 7.75
N VAL A 202 -19.47 -1.53 8.71
CA VAL A 202 -19.20 -2.51 9.77
C VAL A 202 -19.25 -1.82 11.13
N GLY A 203 -19.57 -2.58 12.18
CA GLY A 203 -19.69 -2.05 13.53
C GLY A 203 -20.31 -3.07 14.47
N GLY A 204 -21.16 -2.62 15.39
CA GLY A 204 -21.75 -3.52 16.37
C GLY A 204 -23.04 -3.04 17.02
N GLY A 205 -23.62 -3.93 17.82
CA GLY A 205 -24.79 -3.70 18.65
C GLY A 205 -25.03 -4.90 19.58
N ASP A 206 -25.43 -4.62 20.83
CA ASP A 206 -25.70 -5.65 21.86
C ASP A 206 -24.60 -6.74 21.95
N ASP A 207 -23.33 -6.30 22.07
CA ASP A 207 -22.12 -7.13 22.17
C ASP A 207 -21.82 -8.03 20.95
N ARG A 208 -22.44 -7.77 19.80
CA ARG A 208 -22.19 -8.48 18.55
C ARG A 208 -21.65 -7.56 17.46
N ALA A 209 -20.84 -8.13 16.58
CA ALA A 209 -20.26 -7.44 15.44
C ALA A 209 -21.11 -7.70 14.20
N TYR A 210 -21.34 -6.66 13.40
CA TYR A 210 -22.19 -6.73 12.22
C TYR A 210 -21.54 -6.08 11.00
N ALA A 211 -21.97 -6.53 9.83
CA ALA A 211 -21.82 -5.83 8.57
C ALA A 211 -23.20 -5.48 8.02
N TRP A 212 -23.36 -4.25 7.52
CA TRP A 212 -24.55 -3.79 6.84
C TRP A 212 -24.22 -3.46 5.40
N ARG A 213 -25.05 -3.87 4.46
CA ARG A 213 -24.88 -3.49 3.06
C ARG A 213 -25.32 -2.05 2.86
N LEU A 214 -24.47 -1.21 2.26
CA LEU A 214 -24.73 0.21 2.07
C LEU A 214 -25.87 0.50 1.07
N SER A 215 -26.20 -0.45 0.18
CA SER A 215 -27.25 -0.26 -0.82
C SER A 215 -28.67 -0.31 -0.27
N ASP A 216 -28.90 -1.11 0.78
CA ASP A 216 -30.24 -1.42 1.30
C ASP A 216 -30.33 -1.47 2.84
N GLY A 217 -29.20 -1.33 3.55
CA GLY A 217 -29.13 -1.38 5.01
C GLY A 217 -29.22 -2.78 5.61
N ALA A 218 -29.25 -3.84 4.80
CA ALA A 218 -29.43 -5.21 5.27
C ALA A 218 -28.27 -5.66 6.17
N ARG A 219 -28.59 -6.19 7.36
CA ARG A 219 -27.61 -6.60 8.37
C ARG A 219 -27.22 -8.08 8.26
N THR A 220 -25.95 -8.37 8.45
CA THR A 220 -25.39 -9.72 8.65
C THR A 220 -24.51 -9.70 9.90
N GLU A 221 -24.67 -10.69 10.79
CA GLU A 221 -23.75 -10.87 11.92
C GLU A 221 -22.41 -11.42 11.43
N LEU A 222 -21.33 -10.78 11.85
CA LEU A 222 -19.98 -11.26 11.58
C LEU A 222 -19.69 -12.48 12.44
N ASN A 223 -19.05 -13.50 11.85
CA ASN A 223 -18.84 -14.80 12.49
C ASN A 223 -18.34 -14.69 13.94
N SER A 224 -19.26 -14.97 14.87
CA SER A 224 -19.08 -14.87 16.31
C SER A 224 -18.90 -16.24 16.97
N ALA A 225 -18.68 -17.29 16.18
CA ALA A 225 -18.52 -18.66 16.69
C ALA A 225 -17.39 -18.72 17.73
N GLY A 226 -17.72 -19.30 18.89
CA GLY A 226 -16.82 -19.43 20.04
C GLY A 226 -16.66 -18.16 20.88
N LEU A 227 -17.43 -17.09 20.63
CA LEU A 227 -17.31 -15.80 21.33
C LEU A 227 -18.55 -15.44 22.15
N THR A 228 -18.33 -14.91 23.35
CA THR A 228 -19.39 -14.30 24.18
C THR A 228 -19.67 -12.86 23.78
N SER A 229 -18.67 -12.16 23.25
CA SER A 229 -18.83 -10.83 22.66
C SER A 229 -17.88 -10.63 21.49
N SER A 230 -18.27 -9.80 20.54
CA SER A 230 -17.49 -9.45 19.35
C SER A 230 -17.78 -8.03 18.92
N PHE A 231 -16.77 -7.29 18.50
CA PHE A 231 -16.90 -5.91 18.03
C PHE A 231 -16.03 -5.71 16.79
N ALA A 232 -16.57 -5.02 15.78
CA ALA A 232 -15.81 -4.53 14.62
C ALA A 232 -15.58 -3.03 14.78
N PHE A 233 -14.36 -2.55 14.53
CA PHE A 233 -13.97 -1.15 14.74
C PHE A 233 -13.60 -0.40 13.47
N SER A 234 -13.23 -1.14 12.42
CA SER A 234 -12.81 -0.55 11.16
C SER A 234 -12.96 -1.58 10.04
N ALA A 235 -12.91 -1.12 8.80
CA ALA A 235 -12.93 -1.97 7.63
C ALA A 235 -12.02 -1.42 6.54
N GLY A 236 -11.54 -2.32 5.69
CA GLY A 236 -10.73 -1.99 4.52
C GLY A 236 -10.37 -3.25 3.74
N ASN A 237 -10.23 -3.10 2.42
CA ASN A 237 -9.69 -4.14 1.54
C ASN A 237 -10.41 -5.51 1.68
N GLY A 238 -11.73 -5.51 1.79
CA GLY A 238 -12.57 -6.70 1.89
C GLY A 238 -12.73 -7.27 3.30
N TYR A 239 -12.16 -6.63 4.32
CA TYR A 239 -12.18 -7.11 5.69
C TYR A 239 -12.80 -6.11 6.66
N ALA A 240 -13.57 -6.63 7.63
CA ALA A 240 -13.80 -5.96 8.90
C ALA A 240 -12.72 -6.39 9.89
N VAL A 241 -12.24 -5.49 10.73
CA VAL A 241 -11.27 -5.81 11.79
C VAL A 241 -11.79 -5.41 13.16
N GLY A 242 -11.46 -6.21 14.15
CA GLY A 242 -11.92 -5.97 15.51
C GLY A 242 -11.47 -7.05 16.48
N ASN A 243 -12.30 -7.34 17.47
CA ASN A 243 -11.94 -8.27 18.54
C ASN A 243 -13.14 -9.09 19.02
N GLY A 244 -12.86 -10.06 19.88
CA GLY A 244 -13.88 -10.72 20.66
C GLY A 244 -13.36 -11.36 21.94
N SER A 245 -14.31 -11.76 22.78
CA SER A 245 -14.07 -12.44 24.05
C SER A 245 -14.40 -13.93 23.88
N PRO A 246 -13.44 -14.86 24.10
CA PRO A 246 -13.69 -16.28 23.97
C PRO A 246 -14.68 -16.80 25.03
N ALA A 247 -15.57 -17.72 24.63
CA ALA A 247 -16.55 -18.33 25.54
C ALA A 247 -15.93 -19.18 26.65
N GLY A 248 -14.72 -19.71 26.43
CA GLY A 248 -13.95 -20.45 27.43
C GLY A 248 -13.21 -19.58 28.45
N GLY A 249 -13.38 -18.25 28.39
CA GLY A 249 -12.55 -17.30 29.13
C GLY A 249 -11.17 -17.11 28.50
N GLY A 250 -10.36 -16.22 29.07
CA GLY A 250 -9.02 -15.89 28.59
C GLY A 250 -8.90 -14.48 28.01
N ALA A 251 -7.75 -14.20 27.41
CA ALA A 251 -7.45 -12.90 26.85
C ALA A 251 -8.32 -12.60 25.61
N ARG A 252 -8.61 -11.31 25.42
CA ARG A 252 -9.29 -10.77 24.23
C ARG A 252 -8.51 -11.17 22.97
N GLN A 253 -9.20 -11.70 21.98
CA GLN A 253 -8.62 -12.09 20.69
C GLN A 253 -8.93 -11.02 19.65
N LEU A 254 -8.01 -10.84 18.69
CA LEU A 254 -8.20 -9.95 17.55
C LEU A 254 -8.56 -10.76 16.31
N PHE A 255 -9.41 -10.19 15.46
CA PHE A 255 -9.95 -10.87 14.29
C PHE A 255 -9.97 -9.97 13.06
N ALA A 256 -9.81 -10.60 11.90
CA ALA A 256 -10.20 -10.06 10.61
C ALA A 256 -11.31 -10.94 10.02
N TRP A 257 -12.49 -10.37 9.79
CA TRP A 257 -13.61 -11.03 9.13
C TRP A 257 -13.63 -10.65 7.66
N ARG A 258 -13.60 -11.65 6.78
CA ARG A 258 -13.73 -11.43 5.35
C ARG A 258 -15.21 -11.19 5.03
N LEU A 259 -15.50 -10.04 4.41
CA LEU A 259 -16.87 -9.61 4.16
C LEU A 259 -17.58 -10.41 3.04
N SER A 260 -16.80 -11.00 2.12
CA SER A 260 -17.37 -11.73 0.98
C SER A 260 -17.98 -13.09 1.34
N ASP A 261 -17.45 -13.76 2.36
CA ASP A 261 -17.89 -15.12 2.76
C ASP A 261 -18.13 -15.27 4.27
N ASN A 262 -17.98 -14.19 5.04
CA ASN A 262 -18.09 -14.16 6.50
C ASN A 262 -17.13 -15.13 7.22
N SER A 263 -16.04 -15.54 6.56
CA SER A 263 -14.95 -16.28 7.20
C SER A 263 -14.15 -15.36 8.12
N ARG A 264 -13.43 -15.94 9.08
CA ARG A 264 -12.68 -15.20 10.11
C ARG A 264 -11.26 -15.73 10.23
N VAL A 265 -10.30 -14.81 10.26
CA VAL A 265 -8.90 -15.04 10.58
C VAL A 265 -8.63 -14.52 11.99
N THR A 266 -8.01 -15.33 12.84
CA THR A 266 -7.52 -14.90 14.16
C THR A 266 -6.15 -14.24 13.98
N LEU A 267 -5.98 -13.03 14.50
CA LEU A 267 -4.72 -12.31 14.43
C LEU A 267 -3.82 -12.73 15.61
N ASP A 268 -2.53 -12.91 15.35
CA ASP A 268 -1.57 -13.36 16.36
C ASP A 268 -1.41 -12.35 17.50
N THR A 269 -2.00 -12.66 18.65
CA THR A 269 -1.87 -11.90 19.89
C THR A 269 -0.96 -12.57 20.91
N SER A 270 -0.19 -13.58 20.51
CA SER A 270 0.75 -14.26 21.41
C SER A 270 1.69 -13.23 22.06
N SER A 271 1.99 -13.41 23.34
CA SER A 271 2.82 -12.50 24.15
C SER A 271 2.34 -11.04 24.28
N LEU A 272 1.14 -10.69 23.78
CA LEU A 272 0.54 -9.36 24.01
C LEU A 272 -0.29 -9.36 25.28
N GLY A 273 -0.21 -8.25 26.03
CA GLY A 273 -0.95 -8.11 27.27
C GLY A 273 -2.36 -7.57 27.06
N ASN A 274 -2.51 -6.49 26.27
CA ASN A 274 -3.82 -5.91 25.96
C ASN A 274 -3.87 -5.39 24.51
N PRO A 275 -3.93 -6.30 23.53
CA PRO A 275 -3.89 -5.95 22.11
C PRO A 275 -5.21 -5.33 21.64
N TYR A 276 -5.10 -4.36 20.73
CA TYR A 276 -6.24 -3.67 20.14
C TYR A 276 -5.96 -3.33 18.67
N VAL A 277 -6.92 -3.61 17.79
CA VAL A 277 -6.90 -3.19 16.37
C VAL A 277 -7.71 -1.92 16.19
N VAL A 278 -7.22 -0.98 15.38
CA VAL A 278 -7.82 0.35 15.19
C VAL A 278 -8.15 0.65 13.74
N GLY A 279 -7.53 -0.04 12.78
CA GLY A 279 -7.68 0.30 11.38
C GLY A 279 -7.19 -0.79 10.43
N VAL A 280 -7.34 -0.51 9.15
CA VAL A 280 -6.78 -1.31 8.05
C VAL A 280 -5.87 -0.42 7.22
N ALA A 281 -4.71 -0.96 6.84
CA ALA A 281 -3.75 -0.33 5.96
C ALA A 281 -3.27 -1.37 4.92
N GLY A 282 -3.70 -1.20 3.67
CA GLY A 282 -3.48 -2.19 2.61
C GLY A 282 -3.97 -3.59 3.00
N ASN A 283 -3.06 -4.56 3.00
CA ASN A 283 -3.34 -5.96 3.36
C ASN A 283 -3.22 -6.26 4.86
N TYR A 284 -3.18 -5.24 5.72
CA TYR A 284 -2.88 -5.38 7.13
C TYR A 284 -3.94 -4.75 8.03
N ALA A 285 -4.34 -5.48 9.06
CA ALA A 285 -4.92 -4.90 10.25
C ALA A 285 -3.83 -4.17 11.03
N VAL A 286 -4.11 -2.99 11.57
CA VAL A 286 -3.13 -2.19 12.32
C VAL A 286 -3.67 -1.82 13.70
N GLY A 287 -2.76 -1.75 14.67
CA GLY A 287 -3.16 -1.62 16.07
C GLY A 287 -1.99 -1.50 17.01
N HIS A 288 -2.26 -1.62 18.31
CA HIS A 288 -1.25 -1.53 19.35
C HIS A 288 -1.62 -2.36 20.58
N ASP A 289 -0.61 -2.71 21.37
CA ASP A 289 -0.80 -3.20 22.73
C ASP A 289 -0.89 -2.01 23.69
N ARG A 290 -2.02 -1.90 24.39
CA ARG A 290 -2.33 -0.80 25.31
C ARG A 290 -1.51 -0.84 26.59
N LEU A 291 -0.96 -1.99 26.98
CA LEU A 291 -0.14 -2.09 28.19
C LEU A 291 1.29 -1.59 27.97
N VAL A 292 1.88 -1.93 26.82
CA VAL A 292 3.27 -1.56 26.51
C VAL A 292 3.39 -0.38 25.54
N ASN A 293 2.27 0.14 25.02
CA ASN A 293 2.23 1.17 23.97
C ASN A 293 3.16 0.81 22.81
N ARG A 294 2.85 -0.29 22.12
CA ARG A 294 3.64 -0.79 21.01
C ARG A 294 2.72 -1.11 19.84
N SER A 295 3.01 -0.54 18.68
CA SER A 295 2.21 -0.73 17.47
C SER A 295 2.59 -1.99 16.71
N TYR A 296 1.60 -2.63 16.10
CA TYR A 296 1.76 -3.85 15.33
C TYR A 296 0.90 -3.78 14.06
N ALA A 297 1.32 -4.54 13.06
CA ALA A 297 0.52 -4.85 11.88
C ALA A 297 0.30 -6.37 11.81
N TRP A 298 -0.88 -6.79 11.40
CA TRP A 298 -1.21 -8.20 11.19
C TRP A 298 -1.71 -8.41 9.78
N ASN A 299 -1.16 -9.38 9.06
CA ASN A 299 -1.63 -9.72 7.73
C ASN A 299 -3.08 -10.21 7.80
N LEU A 300 -3.98 -9.62 7.00
CA LEU A 300 -5.42 -9.92 7.06
C LEU A 300 -5.76 -11.36 6.65
N GLN A 301 -4.90 -12.01 5.86
CA GLN A 301 -5.12 -13.36 5.35
C GLN A 301 -4.50 -14.43 6.26
N SER A 302 -3.26 -14.22 6.70
CA SER A 302 -2.52 -15.21 7.50
C SER A 302 -2.61 -15.00 9.00
N GLY A 303 -3.00 -13.80 9.46
CA GLY A 303 -3.00 -13.42 10.88
C GLY A 303 -1.59 -13.19 11.46
N VAL A 304 -0.54 -13.36 10.66
CA VAL A 304 0.86 -13.19 11.10
C VAL A 304 1.11 -11.74 11.51
N ARG A 305 1.71 -11.57 12.68
CA ARG A 305 2.04 -10.27 13.28
C ARG A 305 3.43 -9.80 12.89
N SER A 306 3.55 -8.50 12.63
CA SER A 306 4.80 -7.75 12.53
C SER A 306 4.82 -6.64 13.59
N ASP A 307 5.95 -6.48 14.27
CA ASP A 307 6.16 -5.47 15.30
C ASP A 307 6.74 -4.20 14.69
N LEU A 308 5.94 -3.14 14.66
CA LEU A 308 6.32 -1.90 13.98
C LEU A 308 7.44 -1.16 14.73
N ASN A 309 7.65 -1.43 16.03
CA ASN A 309 8.71 -0.77 16.78
C ASN A 309 10.06 -1.43 16.58
N SER A 310 10.14 -2.77 16.60
CA SER A 310 11.40 -3.49 16.38
C SER A 310 11.92 -3.33 14.96
N LEU A 311 11.01 -3.14 14.01
CA LEU A 311 11.38 -3.03 12.62
C LEU A 311 11.81 -1.59 12.27
N PHE A 312 11.19 -0.56 12.88
CA PHE A 312 11.12 0.74 12.22
C PHE A 312 11.43 1.97 13.12
N MET A 313 11.32 1.90 14.45
CA MET A 313 11.36 3.12 15.27
C MET A 313 12.80 3.57 15.65
N PRO A 314 13.13 4.88 15.61
CA PRO A 314 14.38 5.41 16.14
C PRO A 314 14.62 4.97 17.59
N ALA A 315 15.88 4.81 18.01
CA ALA A 315 16.24 4.34 19.37
C ALA A 315 15.66 5.20 20.50
N GLU A 316 15.26 6.43 20.21
CA GLU A 316 14.67 7.40 21.15
C GLU A 316 13.17 7.19 21.38
N VAL A 317 12.52 6.34 20.58
CA VAL A 317 11.09 6.04 20.71
C VAL A 317 10.88 5.01 21.82
N THR A 318 10.18 5.43 22.88
CA THR A 318 9.88 4.59 24.05
C THR A 318 8.48 3.99 23.99
N GLY A 319 7.64 4.39 23.03
CA GLY A 319 6.33 3.80 22.78
C GLY A 319 5.69 4.34 21.51
N SER A 320 4.76 3.59 20.93
CA SER A 320 3.98 3.96 19.75
C SER A 320 2.52 3.50 19.87
N ARG A 321 1.63 4.22 19.18
CA ARG A 321 0.21 3.89 19.07
C ARG A 321 -0.27 4.16 17.64
N ALA A 322 -0.58 3.10 16.90
CA ALA A 322 -1.39 3.21 15.71
C ALA A 322 -2.80 3.73 16.08
N ARG A 323 -3.35 4.58 15.22
CA ARG A 323 -4.69 5.18 15.37
C ARG A 323 -5.60 4.98 14.17
N GLY A 324 -5.04 4.71 13.00
CA GLY A 324 -5.82 4.41 11.79
C GLY A 324 -4.92 3.98 10.64
N GLY A 325 -5.51 3.87 9.47
CA GLY A 325 -4.80 3.56 8.24
C GLY A 325 -5.59 3.96 7.00
N ASP A 326 -4.87 4.02 5.88
CA ASP A 326 -5.43 4.14 4.55
C ASP A 326 -5.39 2.75 3.89
N PRO A 327 -6.54 2.08 3.68
CA PRO A 327 -6.58 0.77 3.05
C PRO A 327 -6.15 0.81 1.57
N GLU A 328 -6.28 1.96 0.89
CA GLU A 328 -5.90 2.11 -0.52
C GLU A 328 -4.40 2.37 -0.66
N ALA A 329 -3.87 3.33 0.11
CA ALA A 329 -2.46 3.73 0.03
C ALA A 329 -1.53 2.91 0.94
N GLY A 330 -2.07 2.01 1.78
CA GLY A 330 -1.29 1.27 2.76
C GLY A 330 -0.78 2.12 3.93
N THR A 331 -1.10 3.40 4.02
CA THR A 331 -0.55 4.31 5.04
C THR A 331 -1.04 3.94 6.45
N ILE A 332 -0.16 4.00 7.46
CA ILE A 332 -0.49 3.81 8.88
C ILE A 332 -0.35 5.14 9.60
N THR A 333 -1.40 5.58 10.28
CA THR A 333 -1.40 6.81 11.07
C THR A 333 -1.28 6.50 12.55
N GLY A 334 -0.57 7.35 13.30
CA GLY A 334 -0.41 7.16 14.74
C GLY A 334 0.45 8.19 15.45
N ASN A 335 0.77 7.87 16.70
CA ASN A 335 1.61 8.68 17.56
C ASN A 335 2.77 7.84 18.11
N TYR A 336 3.87 8.50 18.46
CA TYR A 336 4.94 7.87 19.22
C TYR A 336 5.45 8.81 20.32
N ASN A 337 5.96 8.20 21.39
CA ASN A 337 6.61 8.88 22.50
C ASN A 337 8.12 8.92 22.23
N ALA A 338 8.62 10.05 21.73
CA ALA A 338 10.03 10.41 21.85
C ALA A 338 10.11 11.80 22.46
N ASN A 339 10.69 11.90 23.66
CA ASN A 339 11.20 13.11 24.30
C ASN A 339 10.50 14.44 23.90
N SER A 340 9.16 14.51 24.03
CA SER A 340 8.31 15.70 23.82
C SER A 340 7.87 16.10 22.39
N LYS A 341 8.03 15.28 21.32
CA LYS A 341 7.66 15.70 19.93
C LYS A 341 6.53 14.94 19.19
N GLY A 342 5.89 13.95 19.82
CA GLY A 342 4.46 13.63 19.68
C GLY A 342 3.87 12.89 18.45
N PHE A 343 4.39 12.98 17.21
CA PHE A 343 3.63 12.52 16.02
C PHE A 343 4.52 11.94 14.90
N ALA A 344 4.14 10.79 14.34
CA ALA A 344 4.70 10.27 13.08
C ALA A 344 3.59 9.75 12.19
N LEU A 345 3.71 10.01 10.88
CA LEU A 345 3.01 9.26 9.88
C LEU A 345 3.95 8.18 9.33
N VAL A 346 3.50 6.93 9.37
CA VAL A 346 4.22 5.83 8.75
C VAL A 346 3.53 5.53 7.43
N VAL A 347 4.14 5.92 6.32
CA VAL A 347 3.68 5.44 5.03
C VAL A 347 4.23 4.03 4.88
N PHE A 348 3.34 3.06 5.02
CA PHE A 348 3.64 1.68 4.73
C PHE A 348 3.28 1.45 3.26
N ASP A 349 4.30 1.25 2.44
CA ASP A 349 4.13 1.14 1.00
C ASP A 349 4.71 -0.20 0.54
N PRO A 350 3.88 -1.25 0.42
CA PRO A 350 4.33 -2.53 -0.13
C PRO A 350 4.53 -2.47 -1.67
N THR A 351 4.24 -1.33 -2.31
CA THR A 351 4.32 -1.12 -3.76
C THR A 351 5.47 -0.19 -4.20
N VAL A 352 6.04 0.59 -3.28
CA VAL A 352 7.26 1.36 -3.55
C VAL A 352 8.37 0.38 -3.85
N ALA A 353 8.98 0.58 -5.03
CA ALA A 353 10.23 -0.03 -5.41
C ALA A 353 11.17 -0.09 -4.21
N GLN A 354 11.54 -1.30 -3.75
CA GLN A 354 12.69 -1.45 -2.86
C GLN A 354 13.89 -0.86 -3.60
N THR A 355 14.16 0.42 -3.38
CA THR A 355 15.18 1.14 -4.15
C THR A 355 16.43 1.20 -3.30
N VAL A 356 17.43 0.41 -3.65
CA VAL A 356 18.79 0.62 -3.15
C VAL A 356 19.43 1.63 -4.08
N ASN A 357 19.62 2.88 -3.66
CA ASN A 357 20.17 3.90 -4.56
C ASN A 357 21.66 3.65 -4.84
N SER A 358 22.17 4.26 -5.91
CA SER A 358 23.60 4.20 -6.22
C SER A 358 24.43 4.70 -5.04
N GLY A 359 25.42 3.90 -4.63
CA GLY A 359 26.29 4.19 -3.49
C GLY A 359 25.73 3.76 -2.13
N GLU A 360 24.51 3.22 -2.07
CA GLU A 360 23.93 2.64 -0.86
C GLU A 360 24.16 1.12 -0.82
N THR A 361 24.27 0.58 0.39
CA THR A 361 24.27 -0.86 0.64
C THR A 361 23.08 -1.21 1.56
N ALA A 362 22.19 -2.07 1.09
CA ALA A 362 21.16 -2.72 1.89
C ALA A 362 21.59 -4.16 2.19
N SER A 363 21.16 -4.72 3.32
CA SER A 363 21.50 -6.11 3.66
C SER A 363 20.45 -6.80 4.51
N THR A 364 20.37 -8.12 4.37
CA THR A 364 19.53 -9.00 5.19
C THR A 364 20.28 -10.30 5.50
N THR A 365 19.96 -10.93 6.63
CA THR A 365 20.50 -12.25 7.02
C THR A 365 19.56 -13.40 6.65
N GLU A 366 18.42 -13.11 6.03
CA GLU A 366 17.40 -14.09 5.64
C GLU A 366 17.22 -14.13 4.11
N ALA A 367 16.76 -15.26 3.59
CA ALA A 367 16.35 -15.36 2.19
C ALA A 367 15.18 -14.41 1.88
N VAL A 368 15.18 -13.81 0.69
CA VAL A 368 14.13 -12.88 0.24
C VAL A 368 13.19 -13.60 -0.72
N THR A 369 11.88 -13.38 -0.60
CA THR A 369 10.90 -13.82 -1.60
C THR A 369 10.05 -12.64 -2.04
N GLN A 370 10.17 -12.24 -3.32
CA GLN A 370 9.34 -11.22 -3.95
C GLN A 370 8.24 -11.90 -4.78
N ALA A 371 6.99 -11.73 -4.34
CA ALA A 371 5.81 -12.31 -5.00
C ALA A 371 5.00 -11.30 -5.84
N SER A 372 5.25 -9.99 -5.67
CA SER A 372 4.57 -8.92 -6.41
C SER A 372 5.35 -7.60 -6.26
N GLY A 373 4.86 -6.51 -6.85
CA GLY A 373 5.46 -5.17 -6.74
C GLY A 373 6.71 -4.98 -7.58
N VAL A 374 7.37 -3.83 -7.42
CA VAL A 374 8.64 -3.51 -8.09
C VAL A 374 9.75 -3.46 -7.02
N ALA A 375 10.98 -3.82 -7.39
CA ALA A 375 12.20 -3.61 -6.61
C ALA A 375 13.27 -3.07 -7.57
N VAL A 376 14.12 -2.16 -7.11
CA VAL A 376 15.18 -1.52 -7.92
C VAL A 376 16.50 -1.52 -7.15
N ILE A 377 17.49 -2.26 -7.61
CA ILE A 377 18.83 -2.25 -7.01
C ILE A 377 19.74 -1.44 -7.93
N ASN A 378 20.09 -0.20 -7.52
CA ASN A 378 21.09 0.66 -8.16
C ASN A 378 22.40 0.72 -7.35
N GLY A 379 22.37 0.41 -6.05
CA GLY A 379 23.52 0.22 -5.17
C GLY A 379 23.86 -1.26 -4.97
N GLU A 380 24.13 -1.68 -3.73
CA GLU A 380 24.40 -3.08 -3.36
C GLU A 380 23.31 -3.64 -2.43
N PHE A 381 22.74 -4.80 -2.75
CA PHE A 381 21.86 -5.55 -1.85
C PHE A 381 22.54 -6.85 -1.43
N ARG A 382 22.81 -7.05 -0.13
CA ARG A 382 23.56 -8.20 0.39
C ARG A 382 22.70 -9.21 1.14
N LEU A 383 22.82 -10.47 0.77
CA LEU A 383 22.37 -11.61 1.58
C LEU A 383 23.57 -12.08 2.44
N ILE A 384 23.48 -11.91 3.76
CA ILE A 384 24.60 -12.09 4.71
C ILE A 384 24.49 -13.41 5.50
N GLY A 385 23.41 -14.19 5.30
CA GLY A 385 23.07 -15.39 6.08
C GLY A 385 24.08 -16.56 6.05
N GLY A 386 25.08 -16.52 5.15
CA GLY A 386 26.27 -17.36 5.19
C GLY A 386 26.05 -18.83 4.79
N SER A 387 24.95 -19.17 4.12
CA SER A 387 24.71 -20.52 3.59
C SER A 387 24.29 -20.47 2.10
N ASP A 388 24.59 -21.53 1.34
CA ASP A 388 24.21 -21.68 -0.08
C ASP A 388 22.69 -21.55 -0.35
N SER A 389 21.86 -21.50 0.70
CA SER A 389 20.41 -21.26 0.65
C SER A 389 19.97 -19.79 0.67
N ASP A 390 20.90 -18.85 0.80
CA ASP A 390 20.63 -17.41 0.74
C ASP A 390 20.30 -16.99 -0.69
N THR A 391 19.02 -17.06 -1.02
CA THR A 391 18.50 -16.81 -2.35
C THR A 391 17.48 -15.69 -2.33
N TYR A 392 17.65 -14.71 -3.22
CA TYR A 392 16.57 -13.84 -3.64
C TYR A 392 15.66 -14.61 -4.59
N ARG A 393 14.45 -14.94 -4.15
CA ARG A 393 13.45 -15.67 -4.94
C ARG A 393 12.47 -14.68 -5.55
N LEU A 394 12.54 -14.50 -6.86
CA LEU A 394 11.54 -13.78 -7.62
C LEU A 394 10.46 -14.78 -8.06
N THR A 395 9.30 -14.69 -7.44
CA THR A 395 8.13 -15.54 -7.74
C THR A 395 7.00 -14.74 -8.42
N GLY A 396 7.07 -13.40 -8.38
CA GLY A 396 6.18 -12.46 -9.08
C GLY A 396 6.70 -11.01 -8.95
N GLY A 397 6.08 -10.05 -9.65
CA GLY A 397 6.55 -8.66 -9.67
C GLY A 397 7.77 -8.43 -10.58
N THR A 398 8.44 -7.29 -10.39
CA THR A 398 9.62 -6.89 -11.18
C THR A 398 10.80 -6.56 -10.26
N LEU A 399 11.98 -7.09 -10.56
CA LEU A 399 13.26 -6.65 -10.00
C LEU A 399 14.05 -5.96 -11.10
N GLY A 400 14.50 -4.72 -10.90
CA GLY A 400 15.29 -3.98 -11.89
C GLY A 400 16.42 -3.16 -11.30
N GLY A 401 16.98 -2.24 -12.09
CA GLY A 401 18.12 -1.40 -11.72
C GLY A 401 19.46 -1.85 -12.32
N SER A 402 20.54 -1.16 -11.97
CA SER A 402 21.89 -1.38 -12.52
C SER A 402 22.96 -1.64 -11.45
N GLY A 403 22.53 -2.10 -10.28
CA GLY A 403 23.37 -2.34 -9.11
C GLY A 403 23.84 -3.79 -8.97
N THR A 404 24.14 -4.18 -7.73
CA THR A 404 24.66 -5.50 -7.38
C THR A 404 23.76 -6.18 -6.36
N LEU A 405 23.32 -7.40 -6.66
CA LEU A 405 22.80 -8.36 -5.70
C LEU A 405 23.95 -9.27 -5.25
N SER A 406 24.38 -9.12 -4.01
CA SER A 406 25.38 -9.99 -3.38
C SER A 406 24.68 -11.20 -2.76
N GLY A 407 24.54 -12.28 -3.54
CA GLY A 407 23.79 -13.49 -3.20
C GLY A 407 23.25 -14.24 -4.42
N ASN A 408 22.58 -15.37 -4.20
CA ASN A 408 21.92 -16.14 -5.27
C ASN A 408 20.64 -15.45 -5.74
N LEU A 409 20.34 -15.49 -7.03
CA LEU A 409 19.06 -15.05 -7.60
C LEU A 409 18.34 -16.21 -8.30
N ALA A 410 17.13 -16.53 -7.86
CA ALA A 410 16.28 -17.53 -8.50
C ALA A 410 14.97 -16.89 -8.98
N ILE A 411 14.71 -17.02 -10.27
CA ILE A 411 13.48 -16.57 -10.92
C ILE A 411 12.64 -17.81 -11.24
N THR A 412 11.56 -17.98 -10.47
CA THR A 412 10.52 -19.00 -10.69
C THR A 412 9.22 -18.37 -11.21
N GLY A 413 9.06 -17.06 -11.02
CA GLY A 413 8.01 -16.21 -11.60
C GLY A 413 8.45 -14.73 -11.58
N GLY A 414 7.64 -13.81 -12.10
CA GLY A 414 8.00 -12.39 -12.17
C GLY A 414 9.03 -12.06 -13.26
N THR A 415 9.59 -10.84 -13.22
CA THR A 415 10.48 -10.27 -14.24
C THR A 415 11.75 -9.68 -13.64
N LEU A 416 12.92 -10.15 -14.08
CA LEU A 416 14.16 -9.39 -13.93
C LEU A 416 14.31 -8.45 -15.14
N ALA A 417 14.36 -7.15 -14.88
CA ALA A 417 14.54 -6.08 -15.87
C ALA A 417 15.81 -5.28 -15.53
N PRO A 418 17.01 -5.77 -15.90
CA PRO A 418 18.24 -5.02 -15.71
C PRO A 418 18.14 -3.65 -16.39
N GLY A 419 18.83 -2.66 -15.84
CA GLY A 419 18.77 -1.28 -16.34
C GLY A 419 17.75 -0.40 -15.62
N ASN A 420 17.93 0.92 -15.80
CA ASN A 420 16.94 1.99 -15.61
C ASN A 420 17.56 3.36 -16.04
N PRO A 421 17.58 3.76 -17.33
CA PRO A 421 17.01 3.07 -18.49
C PRO A 421 17.85 1.87 -18.93
N LEU A 422 19.09 2.06 -19.45
CA LEU A 422 19.97 0.95 -19.88
C LEU A 422 21.01 0.61 -18.81
N GLY A 423 21.36 -0.65 -18.62
CA GLY A 423 22.42 -0.96 -17.66
C GLY A 423 22.83 -2.42 -17.46
N LEU A 424 23.83 -2.57 -16.59
CA LEU A 424 24.37 -3.85 -16.17
C LEU A 424 23.92 -4.16 -14.74
N PHE A 425 23.14 -5.23 -14.56
CA PHE A 425 22.81 -5.75 -13.24
C PHE A 425 23.79 -6.86 -12.85
N ARG A 426 24.31 -6.84 -11.62
CA ARG A 426 25.31 -7.81 -11.13
C ARG A 426 24.73 -8.75 -10.08
N ILE A 427 25.13 -10.02 -10.16
CA ILE A 427 24.79 -11.08 -9.20
C ILE A 427 26.11 -11.73 -8.78
N THR A 428 26.46 -11.69 -7.50
CA THR A 428 27.78 -12.18 -7.04
C THR A 428 27.87 -13.70 -6.96
N ASP A 429 26.73 -14.37 -6.87
CA ASP A 429 26.68 -15.83 -6.72
C ASP A 429 25.90 -16.42 -7.91
N ASP A 430 25.10 -17.48 -7.71
CA ASP A 430 24.43 -18.19 -8.79
C ASP A 430 23.15 -17.48 -9.26
N PHE A 431 22.85 -17.62 -10.56
CA PHE A 431 21.62 -17.16 -11.18
C PHE A 431 20.84 -18.34 -11.77
N ALA A 432 19.56 -18.46 -11.42
CA ALA A 432 18.67 -19.49 -11.94
C ALA A 432 17.40 -18.89 -12.57
N LEU A 433 17.13 -19.21 -13.85
CA LEU A 433 15.88 -18.89 -14.54
C LEU A 433 15.14 -20.20 -14.86
N THR A 434 14.04 -20.45 -14.14
CA THR A 434 13.26 -21.71 -14.22
C THR A 434 11.79 -21.49 -14.60
N GLY A 435 11.26 -20.30 -14.32
CA GLY A 435 9.99 -19.75 -14.81
C GLY A 435 10.19 -18.25 -15.08
N GLY A 436 9.17 -17.40 -15.00
CA GLY A 436 9.37 -15.93 -15.09
C GLY A 436 10.04 -15.41 -16.38
N THR A 437 10.58 -14.18 -16.31
CA THR A 437 11.08 -13.44 -17.49
C THR A 437 12.39 -12.71 -17.19
N LEU A 438 13.34 -12.78 -18.14
CA LEU A 438 14.45 -11.83 -18.27
C LEU A 438 14.06 -10.82 -19.35
N ALA A 439 13.87 -9.56 -18.97
CA ALA A 439 13.54 -8.47 -19.89
C ALA A 439 14.80 -7.67 -20.21
N VAL A 440 15.08 -7.45 -21.49
CA VAL A 440 16.23 -6.66 -21.95
C VAL A 440 15.81 -5.59 -22.94
N GLU A 441 16.32 -4.38 -22.76
CA GLU A 441 16.19 -3.27 -23.69
C GLU A 441 17.42 -3.18 -24.60
N LEU A 442 17.20 -2.94 -25.89
CA LEU A 442 18.24 -2.80 -26.91
C LEU A 442 18.13 -1.43 -27.58
N ALA A 443 19.13 -0.57 -27.38
CA ALA A 443 19.24 0.77 -27.99
C ALA A 443 20.44 0.89 -28.97
N GLY A 444 21.29 -0.12 -29.04
CA GLY A 444 22.48 -0.15 -29.90
C GLY A 444 23.28 -1.44 -29.74
N LEU A 445 24.39 -1.55 -30.46
CA LEU A 445 25.24 -2.76 -30.47
C LEU A 445 26.41 -2.68 -29.47
N SER A 446 26.76 -1.49 -28.99
CA SER A 446 27.89 -1.30 -28.08
C SER A 446 27.50 -1.56 -26.63
N ASN A 447 28.44 -2.04 -25.81
CA ASN A 447 28.21 -2.19 -24.37
C ASN A 447 27.69 -0.89 -23.75
N GLY A 448 26.68 -1.00 -22.88
CA GLY A 448 25.99 0.14 -22.29
C GLY A 448 24.87 0.73 -23.17
N GLN A 449 24.69 0.24 -24.40
CA GLN A 449 23.53 0.55 -25.25
C GLN A 449 22.47 -0.55 -25.20
N PHE A 450 22.60 -1.50 -24.29
CA PHE A 450 21.65 -2.59 -24.08
C PHE A 450 21.75 -3.06 -22.63
N ASP A 451 20.69 -3.72 -22.18
CA ASP A 451 20.66 -4.33 -20.86
C ASP A 451 21.43 -5.63 -20.81
N ALA A 452 22.17 -5.83 -19.72
CA ALA A 452 22.94 -7.04 -19.51
C ALA A 452 22.92 -7.48 -18.04
N VAL A 453 23.17 -8.77 -17.83
CA VAL A 453 23.38 -9.38 -16.52
C VAL A 453 24.80 -9.91 -16.43
N ASN A 454 25.49 -9.64 -15.32
CA ASN A 454 26.78 -10.26 -15.01
C ASN A 454 26.67 -11.08 -13.72
N VAL A 455 26.97 -12.36 -13.84
CA VAL A 455 26.89 -13.36 -12.78
C VAL A 455 28.30 -13.82 -12.48
N SER A 456 28.70 -13.78 -11.20
CA SER A 456 30.00 -14.29 -10.78
C SER A 456 29.97 -15.81 -10.54
N GLY A 457 28.83 -16.36 -10.15
CA GLY A 457 28.58 -17.81 -10.07
C GLY A 457 28.16 -18.44 -11.41
N VAL A 458 27.44 -19.55 -11.31
CA VAL A 458 26.86 -20.28 -12.44
C VAL A 458 25.53 -19.64 -12.85
N ALA A 459 25.30 -19.52 -14.15
CA ALA A 459 23.97 -19.19 -14.69
C ALA A 459 23.28 -20.45 -15.23
N SER A 460 22.12 -20.79 -14.66
CA SER A 460 21.29 -21.92 -15.04
C SER A 460 19.96 -21.45 -15.63
N LEU A 461 19.81 -21.58 -16.95
CA LEU A 461 18.59 -21.19 -17.66
C LEU A 461 17.88 -22.46 -18.17
N THR A 462 16.96 -22.98 -17.35
CA THR A 462 16.25 -24.24 -17.61
C THR A 462 14.75 -24.04 -17.91
N GLY A 463 14.29 -22.79 -17.93
CA GLY A 463 12.90 -22.42 -18.23
C GLY A 463 12.72 -20.91 -18.39
N GLY A 464 11.47 -20.45 -18.33
CA GLY A 464 11.12 -19.03 -18.41
C GLY A 464 11.10 -18.46 -19.84
N ALA A 465 11.12 -17.13 -19.93
CA ALA A 465 11.09 -16.40 -21.20
C ALA A 465 12.11 -15.27 -21.24
N LEU A 466 12.60 -14.97 -22.44
CA LEU A 466 13.25 -13.71 -22.76
C LEU A 466 12.21 -12.73 -23.29
N SER A 467 12.24 -11.49 -22.81
CA SER A 467 11.50 -10.37 -23.39
C SER A 467 12.49 -9.36 -23.94
N VAL A 468 12.28 -8.90 -25.17
CA VAL A 468 13.17 -7.95 -25.85
C VAL A 468 12.37 -6.70 -26.21
N ALA A 469 12.83 -5.54 -25.76
CA ALA A 469 12.29 -4.24 -26.12
C ALA A 469 13.33 -3.45 -26.95
N LEU A 470 12.88 -2.84 -28.04
CA LEU A 470 13.74 -1.98 -28.88
C LEU A 470 13.53 -0.52 -28.47
N VAL A 471 14.62 0.17 -28.15
CA VAL A 471 14.60 1.58 -27.70
C VAL A 471 15.27 2.46 -28.76
N GLY A 472 14.48 2.93 -29.72
CA GLY A 472 14.97 3.77 -30.81
C GLY A 472 15.98 3.08 -31.74
N PHE A 473 16.06 1.75 -31.69
CA PHE A 473 17.01 0.93 -32.43
C PHE A 473 16.28 -0.04 -33.37
N ALA A 474 16.79 -0.19 -34.60
CA ALA A 474 16.28 -1.11 -35.60
C ALA A 474 17.35 -2.14 -35.94
N PRO A 475 17.28 -3.36 -35.38
CA PRO A 475 18.31 -4.37 -35.59
C PRO A 475 18.30 -4.91 -37.02
N THR A 476 19.48 -5.24 -37.52
CA THR A 476 19.71 -5.92 -38.80
C THR A 476 20.11 -7.37 -38.57
N ALA A 477 19.74 -8.26 -39.51
CA ALA A 477 20.01 -9.69 -39.35
C ALA A 477 21.52 -9.92 -39.21
N GLY A 478 21.91 -10.59 -38.13
CA GLY A 478 23.31 -10.79 -37.76
C GLY A 478 23.75 -10.00 -36.53
N ASP A 479 23.06 -8.90 -36.21
CA ASP A 479 23.32 -8.09 -35.00
C ASP A 479 23.20 -8.95 -33.74
N SER A 480 24.12 -8.75 -32.80
CA SER A 480 24.22 -9.58 -31.61
C SER A 480 24.59 -8.81 -30.35
N TRP A 481 24.06 -9.27 -29.21
CA TRP A 481 24.26 -8.70 -27.88
C TRP A 481 24.65 -9.80 -26.89
N ASP A 482 25.66 -9.52 -26.08
CA ASP A 482 26.08 -10.39 -24.99
C ASP A 482 25.27 -10.02 -23.73
N ILE A 483 24.02 -10.52 -23.66
CA ILE A 483 23.01 -10.10 -22.67
C ILE A 483 23.21 -10.73 -21.28
N LEU A 484 23.98 -11.82 -21.17
CA LEU A 484 24.32 -12.42 -19.91
C LEU A 484 25.74 -12.98 -19.95
N SER A 485 26.53 -12.74 -18.91
CA SER A 485 27.84 -13.37 -18.68
C SER A 485 27.85 -14.05 -17.32
N ALA A 486 28.45 -15.24 -17.21
CA ALA A 486 28.52 -16.02 -15.97
C ALA A 486 29.92 -16.59 -15.74
N ALA A 487 30.67 -16.08 -14.76
CA ALA A 487 32.06 -16.51 -14.55
C ALA A 487 32.17 -18.00 -14.14
N GLY A 488 31.18 -18.54 -13.42
CA GLY A 488 31.05 -19.97 -13.14
C GLY A 488 30.55 -20.82 -14.32
N GLY A 489 30.18 -20.20 -15.44
CA GLY A 489 29.69 -20.85 -16.65
C GLY A 489 28.18 -20.79 -16.83
N VAL A 490 27.74 -21.08 -18.05
CA VAL A 490 26.31 -21.18 -18.42
C VAL A 490 25.97 -22.66 -18.61
N SER A 491 25.07 -23.19 -17.79
CA SER A 491 24.84 -24.65 -17.73
C SER A 491 23.78 -25.16 -18.71
N SER A 492 22.81 -24.33 -19.12
CA SER A 492 21.73 -24.71 -20.05
C SER A 492 21.05 -23.47 -20.63
N LEU A 493 20.45 -23.62 -21.82
CA LEU A 493 19.40 -22.74 -22.37
C LEU A 493 18.10 -23.51 -22.66
N SER A 494 18.06 -24.81 -22.34
CA SER A 494 16.92 -25.68 -22.62
C SER A 494 15.69 -25.18 -21.86
N GLY A 495 14.64 -24.79 -22.58
CA GLY A 495 13.36 -24.37 -22.00
C GLY A 495 13.13 -22.86 -21.92
N VAL A 496 14.13 -22.03 -22.28
CA VAL A 496 13.92 -20.58 -22.39
C VAL A 496 13.13 -20.28 -23.67
N THR A 497 11.98 -19.63 -23.53
CA THR A 497 11.21 -19.14 -24.68
C THR A 497 11.83 -17.86 -25.21
N VAL A 498 12.11 -17.81 -26.52
CA VAL A 498 12.76 -16.66 -27.19
C VAL A 498 11.75 -15.97 -28.11
N PRO A 499 11.68 -14.62 -28.13
CA PRO A 499 10.81 -13.89 -29.05
C PRO A 499 11.11 -14.19 -30.52
N THR A 500 10.09 -14.14 -31.37
CA THR A 500 10.25 -14.34 -32.81
C THR A 500 11.23 -13.33 -33.40
N GLY A 501 12.10 -13.79 -34.30
CA GLY A 501 13.13 -12.97 -34.93
C GLY A 501 14.46 -12.93 -34.16
N TYR A 502 14.54 -13.59 -33.01
CA TYR A 502 15.76 -13.72 -32.23
C TYR A 502 16.17 -15.17 -32.03
N ALA A 503 17.47 -15.39 -31.84
CA ALA A 503 18.05 -16.65 -31.43
C ALA A 503 18.98 -16.45 -30.24
N LEU A 504 19.01 -17.42 -29.32
CA LEU A 504 19.97 -17.47 -28.22
C LEU A 504 21.05 -18.52 -28.53
N SER A 505 22.29 -18.19 -28.17
CA SER A 505 23.42 -19.11 -28.22
C SER A 505 24.31 -18.91 -27.00
N VAL A 506 25.10 -19.92 -26.66
CA VAL A 506 26.16 -19.81 -25.64
C VAL A 506 27.50 -19.75 -26.35
N SER A 507 28.31 -18.74 -26.04
CA SER A 507 29.68 -18.59 -26.52
C SER A 507 30.62 -18.49 -25.32
N GLY A 508 31.22 -19.62 -24.93
CA GLY A 508 31.99 -19.71 -23.69
C GLY A 508 31.09 -19.53 -22.48
N ASN A 509 31.36 -18.50 -21.69
CA ASN A 509 30.63 -18.16 -20.46
C ASN A 509 29.54 -17.09 -20.65
N THR A 510 29.15 -16.85 -21.90
CA THR A 510 28.25 -15.75 -22.28
C THR A 510 27.05 -16.29 -23.04
N VAL A 511 25.86 -15.79 -22.70
CA VAL A 511 24.65 -15.95 -23.51
C VAL A 511 24.57 -14.79 -24.50
N ARG A 512 24.58 -15.14 -25.78
CA ARG A 512 24.48 -14.21 -26.90
C ARG A 512 23.10 -14.27 -27.51
N LEU A 513 22.44 -13.11 -27.54
CA LEU A 513 21.23 -12.86 -28.30
C LEU A 513 21.62 -12.40 -29.70
N GLN A 514 21.06 -13.00 -30.74
CA GLN A 514 21.27 -12.59 -32.12
C GLN A 514 19.92 -12.32 -32.79
N PHE A 515 19.82 -11.19 -33.49
CA PHE A 515 18.67 -10.93 -34.35
C PHE A 515 18.84 -11.70 -35.66
N VAL A 516 17.94 -12.64 -35.92
CA VAL A 516 17.96 -13.50 -37.13
C VAL A 516 17.03 -12.98 -38.24
N GLY A 517 16.32 -11.88 -37.97
CA GLY A 517 15.33 -11.31 -38.87
C GLY A 517 13.94 -11.91 -38.66
N VAL A 518 12.91 -11.14 -38.98
CA VAL A 518 11.53 -11.63 -38.96
C VAL A 518 11.34 -12.43 -40.24
N VAL A 519 11.11 -13.74 -40.12
CA VAL A 519 10.65 -14.52 -41.28
C VAL A 519 9.25 -14.02 -41.57
N THR A 520 9.13 -13.10 -42.53
CA THR A 520 7.83 -12.75 -43.08
C THR A 520 7.30 -14.04 -43.68
N VAL A 521 6.27 -14.62 -43.06
CA VAL A 521 5.47 -15.61 -43.76
C VAL A 521 4.99 -14.88 -45.01
N PRO A 522 5.32 -15.36 -46.24
CA PRO A 522 4.79 -14.73 -47.43
C PRO A 522 3.29 -14.72 -47.26
N GLU A 523 2.67 -13.53 -47.27
CA GLU A 523 1.22 -13.47 -47.39
C GLU A 523 0.87 -14.36 -48.58
N PRO A 524 -0.07 -15.32 -48.45
CA PRO A 524 -0.47 -16.11 -49.60
C PRO A 524 -0.89 -15.11 -50.66
N GLY A 525 -0.09 -15.03 -51.73
CA GLY A 525 -0.20 -13.95 -52.70
C GLY A 525 -1.66 -13.78 -53.06
N THR A 526 -2.14 -12.55 -52.99
CA THR A 526 -3.52 -12.13 -53.33
C THR A 526 -4.02 -12.64 -54.69
N GLY A 527 -3.16 -13.28 -55.49
CA GLY A 527 -3.51 -14.06 -56.69
C GLY A 527 -4.37 -15.32 -56.44
N ILE A 528 -4.35 -15.98 -55.27
CA ILE A 528 -5.18 -17.19 -55.06
C ILE A 528 -6.65 -16.84 -54.77
N LEU A 529 -6.93 -15.68 -54.15
CA LEU A 529 -8.29 -15.18 -53.93
C LEU A 529 -8.92 -14.56 -55.19
N ALA A 530 -8.11 -14.08 -56.14
CA ALA A 530 -8.62 -13.61 -57.44
C ALA A 530 -9.01 -14.75 -58.39
N LEU A 531 -8.47 -15.96 -58.22
CA LEU A 531 -8.80 -17.14 -59.03
C LEU A 531 -10.10 -17.86 -58.61
N LEU A 532 -10.64 -17.57 -57.41
CA LEU A 532 -11.94 -18.06 -56.95
C LEU A 532 -13.11 -17.08 -57.21
N ALA A 533 -12.83 -15.85 -57.63
CA ALA A 533 -13.85 -14.83 -57.95
C ALA A 533 -14.19 -14.73 -59.44
N ALA A 534 -13.56 -15.53 -60.31
CA ALA A 534 -13.72 -15.46 -61.78
C ALA A 534 -14.38 -16.71 -62.41
N VAL A 535 -15.36 -17.33 -61.73
CA VAL A 535 -16.28 -18.28 -62.38
C VAL A 535 -17.56 -17.52 -62.76
N PRO A 536 -17.80 -17.22 -64.06
CA PRO A 536 -19.00 -16.51 -64.46
C PRO A 536 -20.23 -17.42 -64.45
N LEU A 537 -21.24 -16.92 -63.76
CA LEU A 537 -22.63 -17.35 -63.71
C LEU A 537 -23.24 -17.48 -65.12
N ALA A 538 -23.35 -18.72 -65.64
CA ALA A 538 -24.15 -19.03 -66.82
C ALA A 538 -25.50 -19.64 -66.41
N VAL A 539 -26.44 -18.80 -65.96
CA VAL A 539 -27.85 -19.20 -65.81
C VAL A 539 -28.54 -19.10 -67.17
N ARG A 540 -28.86 -20.28 -67.71
CA ARG A 540 -29.53 -20.51 -68.98
C ARG A 540 -31.03 -20.22 -68.82
N VAL A 541 -31.51 -19.12 -69.42
CA VAL A 541 -32.94 -18.88 -69.62
C VAL A 541 -33.42 -19.75 -70.79
N VAL A 542 -34.25 -20.76 -70.52
CA VAL A 542 -35.01 -21.50 -71.55
C VAL A 542 -36.48 -21.60 -71.14
N SER A 543 -37.26 -20.73 -71.79
CA SER A 543 -38.66 -20.83 -72.22
C SER A 543 -39.58 -21.89 -71.61
N ARG A 544 -40.66 -21.42 -70.97
CA ARG A 544 -41.98 -22.06 -71.06
C ARG A 544 -42.90 -21.20 -71.91
N ARG A 545 -43.34 -21.74 -73.06
CA ARG A 545 -44.53 -21.29 -73.78
C ARG A 545 -45.28 -22.50 -74.35
N ARG A 546 -46.61 -22.36 -74.32
CA ARG A 546 -47.70 -23.09 -75.00
C ARG A 546 -48.42 -24.16 -74.16
N PRO A 547 -49.71 -24.37 -74.45
CA PRO A 547 -50.83 -23.43 -74.42
C PRO A 547 -51.76 -23.71 -73.23
#